data_AF-A0A2P2LBB1-F1
#
_entry.id   AF-A0A2P2LBB1-F1
#
_cell.length_a   1.000
_cell.length_b   1.000
_cell.length_c   1.000
_cell.angle_alpha   90.00
_cell.angle_beta   90.00
_cell.angle_gamma   90.00
#
_symmetry.space_group_name_H-M   'P 1'
#
loop_
_entity.id
_entity.type
_entity.pdbx_description
1 polymer ?
#
loop_
_entity_poly.entity_id
_entity_poly.type
_entity_poly.pdbx_seq_one_letter_code
_entity_poly.pdbx_strand_id
1 'polypeptide(L)'
;MSNAYVCHFNVQPIYNELEGKSPQRMNQVGRITTVLCIVVYISTATSGYLLFGKDTESDVLTNFDKDLGIRFSSTLNYIVRVGYILHLVLVFPVVHFSLRQTVDALVFEGSAPLSESRKRSLTLTVILLGMIYFGSTMIPNIWTAFKFTGATTAVSLGFTFPSLVALRLSHRGQGLSLGEKFLSWLMLVLAVVVSIVGVIGNIYSLKSQSQ
;
A
#
# COMPACT_ATOMS: atom_id res chain seq x y z
N MET A 1 -3.32 -4.65 -9.42
CA MET A 1 -2.72 -4.87 -8.09
C MET A 1 -3.39 -3.94 -7.09
N SER A 2 -4.04 -4.48 -6.04
CA SER A 2 -4.78 -3.68 -5.04
C SER A 2 -3.88 -2.75 -4.22
N ASN A 3 -2.59 -3.08 -4.09
CA ASN A 3 -1.59 -2.27 -3.36
C ASN A 3 -1.51 -0.81 -3.80
N ALA A 4 -1.78 -0.51 -5.08
CA ALA A 4 -1.68 0.84 -5.62
C ALA A 4 -2.63 1.85 -4.95
N TYR A 5 -3.67 1.37 -4.27
CA TYR A 5 -4.67 2.18 -3.56
C TYR A 5 -4.63 2.01 -2.04
N VAL A 6 -3.56 1.43 -1.49
CA VAL A 6 -3.42 1.25 -0.05
C VAL A 6 -2.65 2.42 0.54
N CYS A 7 -3.37 3.31 1.21
CA CYS A 7 -2.79 4.39 2.02
C CYS A 7 -3.28 4.39 3.48
N HIS A 8 -4.19 3.46 3.81
CA HIS A 8 -4.93 3.41 5.07
C HIS A 8 -4.06 3.42 6.33
N PHE A 9 -2.89 2.79 6.30
CA PHE A 9 -1.97 2.75 7.45
C PHE A 9 -1.30 4.09 7.76
N ASN A 10 -1.28 5.04 6.81
CA ASN A 10 -0.75 6.40 7.03
C ASN A 10 -1.85 7.39 7.46
N VAL A 11 -3.13 7.00 7.43
CA VAL A 11 -4.26 7.90 7.73
C VAL A 11 -4.13 8.50 9.12
N GLN A 12 -3.76 7.70 10.13
CA GLN A 12 -3.72 8.16 11.51
C GLN A 12 -2.56 9.16 11.78
N PRO A 13 -1.31 8.89 11.34
CA PRO A 13 -0.26 9.92 11.36
C PRO A 13 -0.63 11.20 10.61
N ILE A 14 -1.19 11.09 9.39
CA ILE A 14 -1.59 12.27 8.61
C ILE A 14 -2.69 13.06 9.32
N TYR A 15 -3.67 12.37 9.91
CA TYR A 15 -4.73 13.00 10.69
C TYR A 15 -4.19 13.74 11.92
N ASN A 16 -3.15 13.20 12.54
CA ASN A 16 -2.52 13.82 13.71
C ASN A 16 -1.70 15.07 13.36
N GLU A 17 -1.22 15.21 12.13
CA GLU A 17 -0.51 16.39 11.63
C GLU A 17 -1.43 17.40 10.92
N LEU A 18 -2.68 17.02 10.64
CA LEU A 18 -3.64 17.86 9.92
C LEU A 18 -4.03 19.09 10.75
N GLU A 19 -3.82 20.28 10.18
CA GLU A 19 -4.29 21.54 10.76
C GLU A 19 -5.82 21.57 10.81
N GLY A 20 -6.39 21.87 11.97
CA GLY A 20 -7.84 21.87 12.17
C GLY A 20 -8.47 20.47 12.04
N LYS A 21 -7.94 19.50 12.79
CA LYS A 21 -8.34 18.08 12.77
C LYS A 21 -9.85 17.88 12.78
N SER A 22 -10.39 17.36 11.67
CA SER A 22 -11.77 16.88 11.61
C SER A 22 -11.93 15.73 10.61
N PRO A 23 -12.85 14.78 10.84
CA PRO A 23 -13.12 13.69 9.91
C PRO A 23 -13.49 14.18 8.51
N GLN A 24 -14.22 15.30 8.42
CA GLN A 24 -14.64 15.89 7.15
C GLN A 24 -13.45 16.37 6.31
N ARG A 25 -12.48 17.03 6.94
CA ARG A 25 -11.25 17.48 6.25
C ARG A 25 -10.40 16.29 5.82
N MET A 26 -10.27 15.27 6.66
CA MET A 26 -9.53 14.06 6.30
C MET A 26 -10.17 13.33 5.10
N ASN A 27 -11.50 13.24 5.08
CA ASN A 27 -12.24 12.69 3.93
C ASN A 27 -12.03 13.52 2.66
N GLN A 28 -11.98 14.84 2.77
CA GLN A 28 -11.68 15.72 1.62
C GLN A 28 -10.27 15.47 1.08
N VAL A 29 -9.26 15.39 1.95
CA VAL A 29 -7.88 15.06 1.59
C VAL A 29 -7.81 13.70 0.89
N GLY A 30 -8.46 12.68 1.47
CA GLY A 30 -8.53 11.35 0.88
C GLY A 30 -9.15 11.35 -0.52
N ARG A 31 -10.27 12.04 -0.70
CA ARG A 31 -10.97 12.12 -2.00
C ARG A 31 -10.13 12.81 -3.07
N ILE A 32 -9.54 13.96 -2.75
CA ILE A 32 -8.69 14.70 -3.70
C ILE A 32 -7.48 13.86 -4.09
N THR A 33 -6.81 13.26 -3.10
CA THR A 33 -5.64 12.40 -3.34
C THR A 33 -5.99 11.21 -4.20
N THR A 34 -7.15 10.57 -3.96
CA THR A 34 -7.60 9.41 -4.73
C THR A 34 -7.86 9.77 -6.20
N VAL A 35 -8.55 10.89 -6.45
CA VAL A 35 -8.79 11.36 -7.83
C VAL A 35 -7.48 11.65 -8.54
N LEU A 36 -6.54 12.32 -7.87
CA LEU A 36 -5.22 12.60 -8.43
C LEU A 36 -4.46 11.31 -8.76
N CYS A 37 -4.44 10.33 -7.86
CA CYS A 37 -3.82 9.02 -8.12
C CYS A 37 -4.45 8.32 -9.32
N ILE A 38 -5.78 8.31 -9.45
CA ILE A 38 -6.48 7.69 -10.58
C ILE A 38 -6.04 8.34 -11.91
N VAL A 39 -5.99 9.68 -11.97
CA VAL A 39 -5.58 10.41 -13.17
C VAL A 39 -4.13 10.07 -13.55
N VAL A 40 -3.23 10.06 -12.58
CA VAL A 40 -1.81 9.73 -12.80
C VAL A 40 -1.66 8.27 -13.26
N TYR A 41 -2.38 7.33 -12.65
CA TYR A 41 -2.32 5.93 -13.03
C TYR A 41 -2.88 5.68 -14.43
N ILE A 42 -4.01 6.27 -14.79
CA ILE A 42 -4.61 6.11 -16.12
C ILE A 42 -3.71 6.72 -17.19
N SER A 43 -3.20 7.93 -16.97
CA SER A 43 -2.30 8.58 -17.92
C SER A 43 -1.02 7.76 -18.13
N THR A 44 -0.36 7.35 -17.05
CA THR A 44 0.87 6.54 -17.13
C THR A 44 0.64 5.19 -17.80
N ALA A 45 -0.43 4.47 -17.42
CA ALA A 45 -0.76 3.17 -18.01
C ALA A 45 -1.11 3.27 -19.49
N THR A 46 -1.88 4.30 -19.88
CA THR A 46 -2.26 4.52 -21.28
C THR A 46 -1.04 4.87 -22.12
N SER A 47 -0.21 5.81 -21.67
CA SER A 47 1.02 6.20 -22.37
C SER A 47 2.00 5.04 -22.50
N GLY A 48 2.20 4.26 -21.42
CA GLY A 48 3.07 3.09 -21.46
C GLY A 48 2.58 2.03 -22.44
N TYR A 49 1.29 1.70 -22.41
CA TYR A 49 0.72 0.70 -23.32
C TYR A 49 0.70 1.18 -24.77
N LEU A 50 0.46 2.47 -25.04
CA LEU A 50 0.54 3.01 -26.41
C LEU A 50 1.98 2.95 -26.96
N LEU A 51 2.99 3.04 -26.10
CA LEU A 51 4.40 3.02 -26.51
C LEU A 51 4.93 1.60 -26.76
N PHE A 52 4.60 0.64 -25.89
CA PHE A 52 5.17 -0.71 -25.93
C PHE A 52 4.18 -1.79 -26.38
N GLY A 53 2.88 -1.50 -26.39
CA GLY A 53 1.84 -2.43 -26.79
C GLY A 53 1.91 -3.74 -26.02
N LYS A 54 2.00 -4.84 -26.75
CA LYS A 54 2.06 -6.20 -26.20
C LYS A 54 3.38 -6.52 -25.49
N ASP A 55 4.44 -5.76 -25.78
CA ASP A 55 5.78 -5.96 -25.22
C ASP A 55 5.97 -5.18 -23.91
N THR A 56 4.89 -4.65 -23.30
CA THR A 56 4.94 -3.94 -22.02
C THR A 56 5.38 -4.89 -20.91
N GLU A 57 6.50 -4.58 -20.25
CA GLU A 57 7.02 -5.36 -19.13
C GLU A 57 6.27 -5.03 -17.84
N SER A 58 6.37 -5.94 -16.86
CA SER A 58 5.83 -5.70 -15.51
C SER A 58 6.41 -4.45 -14.85
N ASP A 59 7.71 -4.22 -15.03
CA ASP A 59 8.38 -2.96 -14.75
C ASP A 59 8.56 -2.17 -16.06
N VAL A 60 7.73 -1.15 -16.25
CA VAL A 60 7.77 -0.31 -17.45
C VAL A 60 9.13 0.38 -17.64
N LEU A 61 9.90 0.64 -16.58
CA LEU A 61 11.24 1.22 -16.69
C LEU A 61 12.24 0.28 -17.38
N THR A 62 11.99 -1.04 -17.33
CA THR A 62 12.79 -2.03 -18.05
C THR A 62 12.59 -1.92 -19.56
N ASN A 63 11.41 -1.51 -20.02
CA ASN A 63 11.19 -1.26 -21.45
C ASN A 63 12.06 -0.11 -22.00
N PHE A 64 12.36 0.90 -21.17
CA PHE A 64 13.17 2.07 -21.53
C PHE A 64 14.69 1.80 -21.47
N ASP A 65 15.14 0.63 -21.03
CA ASP A 65 16.55 0.24 -21.08
C ASP A 65 17.00 -0.13 -22.50
N LYS A 66 16.05 -0.43 -23.38
CA LYS A 66 16.30 -0.70 -24.80
C LYS A 66 16.50 0.61 -25.56
N ASP A 67 17.29 0.57 -26.62
CA ASP A 67 17.44 1.74 -27.50
C ASP A 67 16.14 1.97 -28.28
N LEU A 68 15.43 3.05 -27.93
CA LEU A 68 14.17 3.45 -28.56
C LEU A 68 14.39 4.29 -29.82
N GLY A 69 15.64 4.53 -30.24
CA GLY A 69 15.95 5.39 -31.40
C GLY A 69 15.69 6.88 -31.16
N ILE A 70 15.48 7.28 -29.91
CA ILE A 70 15.23 8.67 -29.49
C ILE A 70 16.55 9.24 -28.95
N ARG A 71 16.98 10.39 -29.49
CA ARG A 71 18.28 11.04 -29.22
C ARG A 71 18.62 11.24 -27.74
N PHE A 72 17.63 11.35 -26.86
CA PHE A 72 17.81 11.58 -25.41
C PHE A 72 17.21 10.46 -24.52
N SER A 73 16.82 9.32 -25.08
CA SER A 73 16.13 8.26 -24.32
C SER A 73 16.95 7.72 -23.15
N SER A 74 18.25 7.47 -23.35
CA SER A 74 19.12 6.97 -22.28
C SER A 74 19.24 7.97 -21.12
N THR A 75 19.50 9.24 -21.42
CA THR A 75 19.61 10.30 -20.39
C THR A 75 18.31 10.47 -19.62
N LEU A 76 17.16 10.47 -20.30
CA LEU A 76 15.85 10.58 -19.66
C LEU A 76 15.56 9.37 -18.75
N ASN A 77 15.88 8.15 -19.20
CA ASN A 77 15.73 6.95 -18.37
C ASN A 77 16.57 7.04 -17.10
N TYR A 78 17.83 7.47 -17.19
CA TYR A 78 18.67 7.71 -16.01
C TYR A 78 18.07 8.73 -15.04
N ILE A 79 17.58 9.86 -15.55
CA ILE A 79 16.94 10.90 -14.72
C ILE A 79 15.72 10.33 -13.98
N VAL A 80 14.85 9.61 -14.69
CA VAL A 80 13.64 8.99 -14.11
C VAL A 80 14.02 7.96 -13.04
N ARG A 81 15.02 7.11 -13.29
CA ARG A 81 15.48 6.09 -12.32
C ARG A 81 16.08 6.71 -11.07
N VAL A 82 16.93 7.73 -11.21
CA VAL A 82 17.48 8.46 -10.06
C VAL A 82 16.37 9.15 -9.28
N GLY A 83 15.40 9.77 -9.97
CA GLY A 83 14.22 10.36 -9.34
C GLY A 83 13.39 9.31 -8.59
N TYR A 84 13.20 8.12 -9.15
CA TYR A 84 12.51 7.01 -8.51
C TYR A 84 13.23 6.52 -7.26
N ILE A 85 14.56 6.34 -7.31
CA ILE A 85 15.37 5.97 -6.14
C ILE A 85 15.24 7.02 -5.04
N LEU A 86 15.39 8.31 -5.39
CA LEU A 86 15.27 9.40 -4.43
C LEU A 86 13.86 9.42 -3.80
N HIS A 87 12.81 9.22 -4.61
CA HIS A 87 11.45 9.10 -4.11
C HIS A 87 11.30 7.95 -3.11
N LEU A 88 11.81 6.76 -3.41
CA LEU A 88 11.76 5.61 -2.49
C LEU A 88 12.48 5.91 -1.17
N VAL A 89 13.65 6.54 -1.22
CA VAL A 89 14.41 6.96 -0.02
C VAL A 89 13.62 7.94 0.83
N LEU A 90 12.86 8.85 0.22
CA LEU A 90 12.03 9.83 0.94
C LEU A 90 10.73 9.25 1.49
N VAL A 91 10.12 8.28 0.80
CA VAL A 91 8.88 7.62 1.24
C VAL A 91 9.15 6.64 2.39
N PHE A 92 10.31 5.98 2.39
CA PHE A 92 10.64 4.96 3.39
C PHE A 92 10.51 5.46 4.85
N PRO A 93 11.07 6.63 5.25
CA PRO A 93 10.90 7.18 6.59
C PRO A 93 9.43 7.39 7.00
N VAL A 94 8.57 7.82 6.07
CA VAL A 94 7.16 8.07 6.34
C VAL A 94 6.44 6.76 6.67
N VAL A 95 6.64 5.72 5.85
CA VAL A 95 6.04 4.40 6.07
C VAL A 95 6.60 3.75 7.33
N HIS A 96 7.92 3.84 7.54
CA HIS A 96 8.58 3.28 8.72
C HIS A 96 8.11 3.98 10.01
N PHE A 97 7.86 5.28 9.96
CA PHE A 97 7.28 6.02 11.08
C PHE A 97 5.90 5.47 11.47
N SER A 98 5.00 5.29 10.49
CA SER A 98 3.66 4.72 10.71
C SER A 98 3.73 3.30 11.26
N LEU A 99 4.64 2.47 10.74
CA LEU A 99 4.90 1.12 11.25
C LEU A 99 5.32 1.15 12.72
N ARG A 100 6.28 2.01 13.08
CA ARG A 100 6.77 2.14 14.45
C ARG A 100 5.67 2.58 15.41
N GLN A 101 4.85 3.56 15.03
CA GLN A 101 3.72 4.01 15.84
C GLN A 101 2.70 2.89 16.07
N THR A 102 2.41 2.11 15.03
CA THR A 102 1.45 0.99 15.11
C THR A 102 1.98 -0.12 16.02
N VAL A 103 3.26 -0.49 15.89
CA VAL A 103 3.87 -1.53 16.73
C VAL A 103 3.99 -1.08 18.18
N ASP A 104 4.36 0.18 18.43
CA ASP A 104 4.41 0.71 19.80
C ASP A 104 3.04 0.72 20.46
N ALA A 105 2.00 1.16 19.74
CA ALA A 105 0.63 1.14 20.25
C ALA A 105 0.15 -0.29 20.58
N LEU A 106 0.58 -1.29 19.82
CA LEU A 106 0.23 -2.69 20.02
C LEU A 106 1.00 -3.34 21.19
N VAL A 107 2.28 -3.04 21.34
CA VAL A 107 3.18 -3.71 22.31
C VAL A 107 3.21 -3.00 23.66
N PHE A 108 3.07 -1.67 23.67
CA PHE A 108 3.21 -0.82 24.85
C PHE A 108 1.92 -0.07 25.19
N GLU A 109 0.78 -0.74 25.04
CA GLU A 109 -0.53 -0.17 25.36
C GLU A 109 -0.55 0.43 26.78
N GLY A 110 -0.96 1.70 26.91
CA GLY A 110 -0.99 2.43 28.18
C GLY A 110 0.34 3.04 28.65
N SER A 111 1.43 2.88 27.91
CA SER A 111 2.71 3.54 28.20
C SER A 111 2.73 5.01 27.74
N ALA A 112 3.61 5.82 28.33
CA ALA A 112 3.84 7.19 27.89
C ALA A 112 4.19 7.26 26.37
N PRO A 113 3.86 8.36 25.67
CA PRO A 113 4.07 8.50 24.24
C PRO A 113 5.51 8.17 23.80
N LEU A 114 5.68 7.64 22.60
CA LEU A 114 7.01 7.33 22.01
C LEU A 114 7.98 8.53 22.03
N SER A 115 7.44 9.75 21.93
CA SER A 115 8.20 11.00 21.97
C SER A 115 8.98 11.17 23.28
N GLU A 116 8.45 10.64 24.38
CA GLU A 116 9.04 10.80 25.72
C GLU A 116 10.25 9.88 25.93
N SER A 117 10.35 8.76 25.19
CA SER A 117 11.43 7.79 25.36
C SER A 117 12.24 7.60 24.07
N ARG A 118 13.30 8.42 23.93
CA ARG A 118 14.26 8.30 22.82
C ARG A 118 14.89 6.92 22.73
N LYS A 119 15.15 6.26 23.87
CA LYS A 119 15.69 4.90 23.92
C LYS A 119 14.71 3.88 23.34
N ARG A 120 13.43 3.92 23.75
CA ARG A 120 12.38 3.02 23.23
C ARG A 120 12.19 3.21 21.73
N SER A 121 12.12 4.46 21.30
CA SER A 121 11.98 4.85 19.89
C SER A 121 13.15 4.33 19.03
N LEU A 122 14.40 4.47 19.51
CA LEU A 122 15.58 3.95 18.82
C LEU A 122 15.59 2.42 18.78
N THR A 123 15.34 1.76 19.91
CA THR A 123 15.31 0.28 19.99
C THR A 123 14.27 -0.30 19.03
N LEU A 124 13.05 0.25 19.02
CA LEU A 124 12.02 -0.18 18.07
C LEU A 124 12.45 0.04 16.63
N THR A 125 13.04 1.19 16.30
CA THR A 125 13.55 1.44 14.95
C THR A 125 14.60 0.41 14.55
N VAL A 126 15.59 0.12 15.39
CA VAL A 126 16.65 -0.85 15.08
C VAL A 126 16.07 -2.25 14.86
N ILE A 127 15.15 -2.69 15.73
CA ILE A 127 14.51 -4.00 15.61
C ILE A 127 13.67 -4.10 14.33
N LEU A 128 12.84 -3.08 14.03
CA LEU A 128 12.02 -3.05 12.82
C LEU A 128 12.87 -3.03 11.55
N LEU A 129 13.93 -2.23 11.50
CA LEU A 129 14.87 -2.21 10.38
C LEU A 129 15.57 -3.57 10.20
N GLY A 130 15.99 -4.21 11.30
CA GLY A 130 16.58 -5.54 11.25
C GLY A 130 15.64 -6.59 10.67
N MET A 131 14.37 -6.57 11.07
CA MET A 131 13.34 -7.48 10.54
C MET A 131 13.03 -7.20 9.07
N ILE A 132 12.92 -5.93 8.66
CA ILE A 132 12.69 -5.54 7.26
C ILE A 132 13.87 -5.99 6.39
N TYR A 133 15.10 -5.75 6.85
CA TYR A 133 16.31 -6.16 6.14
C TYR A 133 16.36 -7.68 5.97
N PHE A 134 16.15 -8.43 7.06
CA PHE A 134 16.10 -9.88 7.01
C PHE A 134 15.02 -10.38 6.04
N GLY A 135 13.80 -9.85 6.11
CA GLY A 135 12.72 -10.17 5.18
C GLY A 135 13.07 -9.87 3.72
N SER A 136 13.77 -8.76 3.46
CA SER A 136 14.24 -8.39 2.12
C SER A 136 15.27 -9.38 1.56
N THR A 137 16.10 -9.99 2.40
CA THR A 137 17.07 -11.01 1.94
C THR A 137 16.41 -12.34 1.57
N MET A 138 15.21 -12.61 2.10
CA MET A 138 14.47 -13.86 1.85
C MET A 138 13.62 -13.82 0.58
N ILE A 139 13.22 -12.62 0.12
CA ILE A 139 12.33 -12.45 -1.03
C ILE A 139 13.14 -11.92 -2.22
N PRO A 140 13.49 -12.78 -3.20
CA PRO A 140 14.34 -12.39 -4.33
C PRO A 140 13.61 -11.52 -5.38
N ASN A 141 12.28 -11.47 -5.33
CA ASN A 141 11.47 -10.73 -6.30
C ASN A 141 10.40 -9.87 -5.61
N ILE A 142 10.52 -8.55 -5.79
CA ILE A 142 9.57 -7.56 -5.25
C ILE A 142 8.15 -7.77 -5.77
N TRP A 143 7.98 -8.28 -6.99
CA TRP A 143 6.67 -8.55 -7.58
C TRP A 143 5.94 -9.66 -6.83
N THR A 144 6.67 -10.66 -6.33
CA THR A 144 6.10 -11.68 -5.45
C THR A 144 5.61 -11.04 -4.16
N ALA A 145 6.42 -10.19 -3.52
CA ALA A 145 6.00 -9.48 -2.32
C ALA A 145 4.73 -8.64 -2.57
N PHE A 146 4.67 -7.88 -3.68
CA PHE A 146 3.51 -7.08 -4.04
C PHE A 146 2.27 -7.90 -4.37
N LYS A 147 2.41 -9.03 -5.05
CA LYS A 147 1.29 -9.94 -5.31
C LYS A 147 0.66 -10.46 -4.01
N PHE A 148 1.48 -10.91 -3.06
CA PHE A 148 0.98 -11.45 -1.79
C PHE A 148 0.41 -10.37 -0.86
N THR A 149 1.11 -9.26 -0.68
CA THR A 149 0.61 -8.12 0.11
C THR A 149 -0.67 -7.52 -0.49
N GLY A 150 -0.76 -7.49 -1.83
CA GLY A 150 -1.94 -7.02 -2.54
C GLY A 150 -3.14 -7.94 -2.43
N ALA A 151 -2.93 -9.25 -2.37
CA ALA A 151 -4.01 -10.21 -2.19
C ALA A 151 -4.49 -10.28 -0.72
N THR A 152 -3.57 -10.08 0.24
CA THR A 152 -3.86 -10.21 1.67
C THR A 152 -4.07 -8.86 2.33
N THR A 153 -2.98 -8.17 2.69
CA THR A 153 -2.99 -6.93 3.47
C THR A 153 -3.85 -5.83 2.86
N ALA A 154 -3.74 -5.60 1.54
CA ALA A 154 -4.53 -4.57 0.86
C ALA A 154 -6.04 -4.85 0.92
N VAL A 155 -6.43 -6.11 0.69
CA VAL A 155 -7.83 -6.54 0.74
C VAL A 155 -8.36 -6.48 2.16
N SER A 156 -7.56 -6.88 3.14
CA SER A 156 -7.92 -6.81 4.55
C SER A 156 -8.15 -5.37 5.03
N LEU A 157 -7.22 -4.46 4.74
CA LEU A 157 -7.32 -3.05 5.14
C LEU A 157 -8.41 -2.31 4.38
N GLY A 158 -8.53 -2.53 3.07
CA GLY A 158 -9.46 -1.79 2.22
C GLY A 158 -10.91 -2.26 2.31
N PHE A 159 -11.15 -3.54 2.60
CA PHE A 159 -12.49 -4.13 2.49
C PHE A 159 -12.88 -4.96 3.72
N THR A 160 -12.03 -5.86 4.21
CA THR A 160 -12.40 -6.76 5.31
C THR A 160 -12.63 -6.02 6.62
N PHE A 161 -11.66 -5.23 7.10
CA PHE A 161 -11.79 -4.53 8.38
C PHE A 161 -12.89 -3.46 8.38
N PRO A 162 -13.03 -2.60 7.36
CA PRO A 162 -14.14 -1.64 7.30
C PRO A 162 -15.51 -2.33 7.36
N SER A 163 -15.70 -3.43 6.60
CA SER A 163 -16.94 -4.20 6.64
C SER A 163 -17.21 -4.82 8.02
N LEU A 164 -16.20 -5.41 8.66
CA LEU A 164 -16.34 -5.97 10.00
C LEU A 164 -16.69 -4.91 11.03
N VAL A 165 -16.03 -3.75 10.99
CA VAL A 165 -16.31 -2.62 11.88
C VAL A 165 -17.73 -2.11 11.68
N ALA A 166 -18.17 -1.92 10.43
CA ALA A 166 -19.52 -1.49 10.09
C ALA A 166 -20.60 -2.47 10.62
N LEU A 167 -20.41 -3.77 10.41
CA LEU A 167 -21.33 -4.81 10.89
C LEU A 167 -21.36 -4.89 12.43
N ARG A 168 -20.20 -4.73 13.10
CA ARG A 168 -20.12 -4.72 14.58
C ARG A 168 -20.79 -3.50 15.19
N LEU A 169 -20.61 -2.32 14.60
CA LEU A 169 -21.31 -1.09 15.00
C LEU A 169 -22.82 -1.23 14.81
N SER A 170 -23.24 -1.85 13.70
CA SER A 170 -24.66 -2.11 13.45
C SER A 170 -25.32 -2.96 14.54
N HIS A 171 -24.62 -3.95 15.05
CA HIS A 171 -25.12 -4.84 16.10
C HIS A 171 -25.18 -4.12 17.48
N ARG A 172 -24.42 -3.05 17.67
CA ARG A 172 -24.31 -2.31 18.93
C ARG A 172 -25.31 -1.15 19.07
N GLY A 173 -26.28 -1.05 18.15
CA GLY A 173 -27.42 -0.12 18.24
C GLY A 173 -27.32 1.13 17.36
N GLN A 174 -26.23 1.33 16.62
CA GLN A 174 -26.19 2.34 15.56
C GLN A 174 -26.80 1.74 14.29
N GLY A 175 -28.05 2.06 14.00
CA GLY A 175 -28.82 1.43 12.93
C GLY A 175 -28.29 1.74 11.54
N LEU A 176 -27.44 0.88 10.98
CA LEU A 176 -27.22 0.85 9.53
C LEU A 176 -28.53 0.50 8.82
N SER A 177 -28.78 1.18 7.70
CA SER A 177 -29.84 0.85 6.77
C SER A 177 -29.68 -0.60 6.26
N LEU A 178 -30.80 -1.22 5.86
CA LEU A 178 -30.82 -2.57 5.31
C LEU A 178 -29.89 -2.69 4.08
N GLY A 179 -29.83 -1.63 3.26
CA GLY A 179 -28.92 -1.54 2.13
C GLY A 179 -27.44 -1.47 2.53
N GLU A 180 -27.09 -0.71 3.58
CA GLU A 180 -25.72 -0.59 4.08
C GLU A 180 -25.24 -1.89 4.72
N LYS A 181 -26.14 -2.60 5.42
CA LYS A 181 -25.87 -3.95 5.96
C LYS A 181 -25.60 -4.94 4.84
N PHE A 182 -26.45 -4.95 3.81
CA PHE A 182 -26.26 -5.81 2.64
C PHE A 182 -24.93 -5.50 1.94
N LEU A 183 -24.64 -4.22 1.71
CA LEU A 183 -23.38 -3.78 1.10
C LEU A 183 -22.16 -4.20 1.93
N SER A 184 -22.22 -4.04 3.26
CA SER A 184 -21.13 -4.44 4.16
C SER A 184 -20.86 -5.95 4.11
N TRP A 185 -21.92 -6.76 4.10
CA TRP A 185 -21.81 -8.22 3.92
C TRP A 185 -21.26 -8.61 2.54
N LEU A 186 -21.75 -7.97 1.48
CA LEU A 186 -21.28 -8.19 0.12
C LEU A 186 -19.78 -7.88 0.00
N MET A 187 -19.35 -6.72 0.51
CA MET A 187 -17.94 -6.32 0.53
C MET A 187 -17.09 -7.32 1.31
N LEU A 188 -17.57 -7.81 2.45
CA LEU A 188 -16.85 -8.79 3.27
C LEU A 188 -16.67 -10.12 2.53
N VAL A 189 -17.75 -10.67 1.96
CA VAL A 189 -17.71 -11.94 1.23
C VAL A 189 -16.79 -11.82 0.01
N LEU A 190 -16.94 -10.76 -0.78
CA LEU A 190 -16.11 -10.52 -1.95
C LEU A 190 -14.62 -10.36 -1.57
N ALA A 191 -14.32 -9.64 -0.49
CA ALA A 191 -12.95 -9.50 0.01
C ALA A 191 -12.33 -10.85 0.39
N VAL A 192 -13.07 -11.70 1.11
CA VAL A 192 -12.59 -13.04 1.48
C VAL A 192 -12.35 -13.90 0.25
N VAL A 193 -13.29 -13.92 -0.69
CA VAL A 193 -13.16 -14.70 -1.94
C VAL A 193 -11.96 -14.22 -2.76
N VAL A 194 -11.81 -12.91 -2.97
CA VAL A 194 -10.69 -12.32 -3.72
C VAL A 194 -9.36 -12.61 -3.05
N SER A 195 -9.29 -12.54 -1.72
CA SER A 195 -8.08 -12.87 -0.96
C SER A 195 -7.69 -14.34 -1.13
N ILE A 196 -8.64 -15.27 -0.97
CA ILE A 196 -8.39 -16.72 -1.13
C ILE A 196 -7.93 -17.03 -2.56
N VAL A 197 -8.69 -16.59 -3.56
CA VAL A 197 -8.36 -16.82 -4.97
C VAL A 197 -7.01 -16.20 -5.33
N GLY A 198 -6.75 -14.97 -4.86
CA GLY A 198 -5.48 -14.27 -5.08
C GLY A 198 -4.28 -15.00 -4.48
N VAL A 199 -4.38 -15.45 -3.23
CA VAL A 199 -3.31 -16.21 -2.56
C VAL A 199 -3.06 -17.54 -3.27
N ILE A 200 -4.12 -18.29 -3.58
CA ILE A 200 -4.02 -19.57 -4.30
C ILE A 200 -3.36 -19.36 -5.66
N GLY A 201 -3.81 -18.36 -6.44
CA GLY A 201 -3.23 -18.03 -7.73
C GLY A 201 -1.75 -17.64 -7.64
N ASN A 202 -1.37 -16.88 -6.61
CA ASN A 202 0.02 -16.52 -6.37
C ASN A 202 0.89 -17.74 -6.02
N ILE A 203 0.38 -18.68 -5.21
CA ILE A 203 1.10 -19.92 -4.86
C ILE A 203 1.31 -20.79 -6.11
N TYR A 204 0.28 -20.96 -6.95
CA TYR A 204 0.42 -21.69 -8.20
C TYR A 204 1.42 -21.03 -9.15
N SER A 205 1.39 -19.70 -9.26
CA SER A 205 2.35 -18.94 -10.07
C SER A 205 3.80 -19.16 -9.60
N LEU A 206 4.05 -19.25 -8.29
CA LEU A 206 5.39 -19.53 -7.76
C LEU A 206 5.84 -20.96 -8.05
N LYS A 207 4.93 -21.94 -7.88
CA LYS A 207 5.24 -23.35 -8.14
C LYS A 207 5.57 -23.60 -9.61
N SER A 208 4.86 -22.93 -10.52
CA SER A 208 5.10 -23.02 -11.96
C SER A 208 6.42 -22.35 -12.40
N GLN A 209 6.91 -21.33 -11.69
CA GLN A 209 8.21 -20.68 -12.01
C GLN A 209 9.43 -21.44 -11.46
N SER A 210 9.21 -22.39 -10.55
CA SER A 210 10.25 -23.24 -9.96
C SER A 210 10.48 -24.55 -10.73
N GLN A 211 9.66 -24.85 -11.74
CA GLN A 211 9.81 -25.98 -12.67
C GLN A 211 10.44 -25.48 -13.97
#